data_AF-A0A660QGR4-F1
#
_entry.id   AF-A0A660QGR4-F1
#
_cell.length_a   1.000
_cell.length_b   1.000
_cell.length_c   1.000
_cell.angle_alpha   90.00
_cell.angle_beta   90.00
_cell.angle_gamma   90.00
#
_symmetry.space_group_name_H-M   'P 1'
#
loop_
_entity.id
_entity.type
_entity.pdbx_description
1 polymer ?
#
loop_
_entity_poly.entity_id
_entity_poly.type
_entity_poly.pdbx_seq_one_letter_code
_entity_poly.pdbx_strand_id
1 'polypeptide(L)'
;MARFDLSPLPANIKINWARMRFYTELWAEPEWPAEGASFAPIGIFNNLGDWSETNVTWNTAPPFDGVAVQIQDHFGLTNFNEEVYFTGTNVVFLGAETNTPPESRWLEFAEPSTWNLVQGWVDGTVPNHGVAVKGTGDYLGWGTGDRLFWLQTKENTNNPTWQPMLIVDYELVDPPTNAVENLILGASDDSWVDGNQPSWGINHGAEDVMRVRHDNQPSDWGQNHSLVKFDLSAFSGQLIDLKSAKIRINTGSLISWPGLTNFTPVAMFNNTGSWDESTVTWNNAPAREATAVETLDHFSAAFGGDDVFFTGTNGITSGGWLEYESSNTMAMVDGWINGTIPNHGVTIMGVTNVDAYRVFGLTTKENSADGARPQLVLEYDIVGFYGYDSWADSYGGTGVIGSVENDYEPDGLDNLLEYAFGGNPTNADAAAVSPTIAGGTDIVHVYRRRVPSELSYELFVDTDFNLITYGWTNAAVYGAVESSAPAADPGFLEVTTTFTGAGDAVDQVFLKLEVTK
;
A
#
# COMPACT_ATOMS: atom_id res chain seq x y z
N MET A 1 13.27 -27.83 -16.50
CA MET A 1 13.03 -26.39 -16.29
C MET A 1 12.41 -26.22 -14.91
N ALA A 2 12.63 -25.08 -14.26
CA ALA A 2 12.04 -24.77 -12.97
C ALA A 2 11.68 -23.29 -12.92
N ARG A 3 10.55 -22.96 -12.28
CA ARG A 3 10.15 -21.58 -11.98
C ARG A 3 9.86 -21.51 -10.49
N PHE A 4 10.42 -20.51 -9.84
CA PHE A 4 10.29 -20.32 -8.40
C PHE A 4 9.21 -19.30 -8.10
N ASP A 5 8.40 -19.57 -7.09
CA ASP A 5 7.42 -18.63 -6.56
C ASP A 5 8.14 -17.58 -5.69
N LEU A 6 7.98 -16.31 -6.04
CA LEU A 6 8.59 -15.18 -5.33
C LEU A 6 7.59 -14.47 -4.43
N SER A 7 6.32 -14.88 -4.40
CA SER A 7 5.30 -14.29 -3.51
C SER A 7 5.64 -14.31 -2.02
N PRO A 8 6.52 -15.21 -1.50
CA PRO A 8 6.97 -15.12 -0.11
C PRO A 8 8.00 -14.01 0.17
N LEU A 9 8.58 -13.37 -0.86
CA LEU A 9 9.55 -12.29 -0.67
C LEU A 9 8.82 -10.96 -0.44
N PRO A 10 9.25 -10.14 0.53
CA PRO A 10 8.70 -8.80 0.72
C PRO A 10 8.93 -7.91 -0.52
N ALA A 11 8.07 -6.91 -0.69
CA ALA A 11 8.34 -5.84 -1.65
C ALA A 11 9.56 -5.01 -1.20
N ASN A 12 10.24 -4.35 -2.16
CA ASN A 12 11.36 -3.44 -1.89
C ASN A 12 12.56 -4.08 -1.18
N ILE A 13 12.99 -5.26 -1.63
CA ILE A 13 14.19 -5.91 -1.10
C ILE A 13 15.37 -5.79 -2.06
N LYS A 14 16.56 -5.74 -1.48
CA LYS A 14 17.83 -5.95 -2.18
C LYS A 14 18.37 -7.32 -1.81
N ILE A 15 18.65 -8.11 -2.84
CA ILE A 15 19.21 -9.45 -2.72
C ILE A 15 20.70 -9.32 -2.38
N ASN A 16 21.07 -9.79 -1.18
CA ASN A 16 22.46 -9.87 -0.76
C ASN A 16 23.16 -11.04 -1.45
N TRP A 17 22.50 -12.20 -1.44
CA TRP A 17 22.87 -13.37 -2.23
C TRP A 17 21.66 -14.27 -2.45
N ALA A 18 21.74 -15.11 -3.48
CA ALA A 18 20.73 -16.12 -3.78
C ALA A 18 21.40 -17.40 -4.28
N ARG A 19 20.74 -18.53 -4.02
CA ARG A 19 21.20 -19.86 -4.38
C ARG A 19 20.06 -20.70 -4.94
N MET A 20 20.24 -21.25 -6.14
CA MET A 20 19.35 -22.26 -6.70
C MET A 20 19.93 -23.65 -6.46
N ARG A 21 19.11 -24.57 -5.96
CA ARG A 21 19.49 -25.95 -5.65
C ARG A 21 18.66 -26.96 -6.43
N PHE A 22 19.32 -27.96 -7.00
CA PHE A 22 18.67 -29.10 -7.66
C PHE A 22 19.31 -30.41 -7.20
N TYR A 23 18.51 -31.34 -6.68
CA TYR A 23 19.05 -32.62 -6.22
C TYR A 23 19.19 -33.58 -7.40
N THR A 24 20.37 -34.19 -7.54
CA THR A 24 20.62 -35.21 -8.56
C THR A 24 20.34 -36.59 -8.00
N GLU A 25 19.64 -37.40 -8.79
CA GLU A 25 19.58 -38.85 -8.59
C GLU A 25 20.36 -39.52 -9.71
N LEU A 26 21.37 -40.29 -9.32
CA LEU A 26 22.18 -41.03 -10.27
C LEU A 26 21.47 -42.33 -10.64
N TRP A 27 21.10 -42.44 -11.91
CA TRP A 27 20.79 -43.72 -12.52
C TRP A 27 22.11 -44.43 -12.82
N ALA A 28 22.57 -45.25 -11.88
CA ALA A 28 23.64 -46.19 -12.16
C ALA A 28 23.03 -47.32 -13.02
N GLU A 29 23.16 -47.25 -14.35
CA GLU A 29 23.06 -48.49 -15.12
C GLU A 29 24.23 -49.38 -14.69
N PRO A 30 23.98 -50.59 -14.15
CA PRO A 30 25.02 -51.39 -13.51
C PRO A 30 26.16 -51.85 -14.45
N GLU A 31 26.05 -51.67 -15.75
CA GLU A 31 26.88 -52.39 -16.72
C GLU A 31 27.86 -51.54 -17.54
N TRP A 32 27.85 -50.20 -17.45
CA TRP A 32 28.71 -49.34 -18.29
C TRP A 32 29.40 -48.19 -17.53
N PRO A 33 30.60 -48.44 -17.00
CA PRO A 33 31.63 -47.41 -17.00
C PRO A 33 32.76 -47.85 -17.92
N ALA A 34 32.79 -47.30 -19.14
CA ALA A 34 34.08 -47.15 -19.80
C ALA A 34 34.91 -46.19 -18.92
N GLU A 35 36.07 -46.66 -18.45
CA GLU A 35 37.08 -45.78 -17.84
C GLU A 35 37.30 -44.56 -18.75
N GLY A 36 37.20 -43.35 -18.21
CA GLY A 36 37.39 -42.10 -18.96
C GLY A 36 36.12 -41.31 -19.33
N ALA A 37 34.92 -41.73 -18.91
CA ALA A 37 33.71 -40.91 -19.09
C ALA A 37 33.76 -39.62 -18.23
N SER A 38 33.66 -38.46 -18.89
CA SER A 38 33.57 -37.13 -18.26
C SER A 38 32.12 -36.66 -18.18
N PHE A 39 31.78 -35.85 -17.18
CA PHE A 39 30.49 -35.19 -17.11
C PHE A 39 30.55 -33.89 -17.93
N ALA A 40 29.52 -33.57 -18.69
CA ALA A 40 29.40 -32.24 -19.27
C ALA A 40 29.18 -31.21 -18.13
N PRO A 41 29.81 -30.02 -18.18
CA PRO A 41 29.48 -28.95 -17.25
C PRO A 41 27.99 -28.59 -17.37
N ILE A 42 27.36 -28.26 -16.25
CA ILE A 42 25.93 -27.98 -16.17
C ILE A 42 25.75 -26.50 -15.91
N GLY A 43 24.82 -25.87 -16.62
CA GLY A 43 24.46 -24.47 -16.39
C GLY A 43 22.97 -24.28 -16.16
N ILE A 44 22.65 -23.15 -15.53
CA ILE A 44 21.31 -22.57 -15.52
C ILE A 44 21.22 -21.45 -16.55
N PHE A 45 20.08 -21.37 -17.23
CA PHE A 45 19.82 -20.41 -18.30
C PHE A 45 18.46 -19.75 -18.03
N ASN A 46 18.40 -18.43 -18.10
CA ASN A 46 17.14 -17.71 -17.93
C ASN A 46 16.20 -18.02 -19.10
N ASN A 47 14.94 -18.36 -18.82
CA ASN A 47 13.93 -18.53 -19.87
C ASN A 47 13.49 -17.14 -20.36
N LEU A 48 13.45 -16.95 -21.69
CA LEU A 48 13.07 -15.69 -22.33
C LEU A 48 11.58 -15.59 -22.63
N GLY A 49 10.80 -16.64 -22.36
CA GLY A 49 9.36 -16.67 -22.55
C GLY A 49 8.69 -17.58 -21.54
N ASP A 50 7.42 -17.31 -21.28
CA ASP A 50 6.62 -18.10 -20.36
C ASP A 50 6.37 -19.52 -20.89
N TRP A 51 6.06 -20.44 -19.99
CA TRP A 51 5.78 -21.83 -20.30
C TRP A 51 4.77 -22.41 -19.32
N SER A 52 4.02 -23.41 -19.77
CA SER A 52 3.12 -24.18 -18.89
C SER A 52 3.68 -25.58 -18.71
N GLU A 53 3.73 -26.04 -17.46
CA GLU A 53 4.18 -27.38 -17.11
C GLU A 53 3.37 -28.49 -17.79
N THR A 54 2.08 -28.27 -18.06
CA THR A 54 1.24 -29.27 -18.72
C THR A 54 1.42 -29.32 -20.24
N ASN A 55 1.97 -28.25 -20.84
CA ASN A 55 2.02 -28.08 -22.29
C ASN A 55 3.46 -27.95 -22.84
N VAL A 56 4.46 -27.97 -21.96
CA VAL A 56 5.87 -27.89 -22.36
C VAL A 56 6.33 -29.21 -22.98
N THR A 57 6.86 -29.12 -24.19
CA THR A 57 7.45 -30.20 -24.97
C THR A 57 8.75 -29.70 -25.57
N TRP A 58 9.54 -30.58 -26.19
CA TRP A 58 10.75 -30.16 -26.91
C TRP A 58 10.49 -29.04 -27.93
N ASN A 59 9.35 -29.09 -28.64
CA ASN A 59 9.01 -28.13 -29.68
C ASN A 59 8.29 -26.87 -29.14
N THR A 60 7.83 -26.90 -27.88
CA THR A 60 7.09 -25.80 -27.25
C THR A 60 7.83 -25.20 -26.04
N ALA A 61 9.05 -25.67 -25.77
CA ALA A 61 9.91 -25.07 -24.77
C ALA A 61 10.25 -23.64 -25.16
N PRO A 62 10.20 -22.68 -24.21
CA PRO A 62 10.54 -21.30 -24.49
C PRO A 62 12.03 -21.20 -24.84
N PRO A 63 12.42 -20.21 -25.66
CA PRO A 63 13.83 -19.89 -25.81
C PRO A 63 14.41 -19.52 -24.44
N PHE A 64 15.67 -19.87 -24.22
CA PHE A 64 16.44 -19.43 -23.06
C PHE A 64 17.67 -18.67 -23.55
N ASP A 65 18.32 -17.92 -22.66
CA ASP A 65 19.51 -17.16 -23.01
C ASP A 65 20.60 -18.07 -23.60
N GLY A 66 21.31 -17.58 -24.62
CA GLY A 66 22.43 -18.31 -25.24
C GLY A 66 23.64 -18.43 -24.31
N VAL A 67 23.69 -17.60 -23.27
CA VAL A 67 24.74 -17.58 -22.25
C VAL A 67 24.19 -18.18 -20.95
N ALA A 68 24.96 -19.08 -20.34
CA ALA A 68 24.61 -19.60 -19.02
C ALA A 68 24.68 -18.47 -17.98
N VAL A 69 23.64 -18.35 -17.16
CA VAL A 69 23.62 -17.47 -15.98
C VAL A 69 24.76 -17.88 -15.05
N GLN A 70 24.89 -19.17 -14.79
CA GLN A 70 26.02 -19.75 -14.08
C GLN A 70 26.32 -21.14 -14.63
N ILE A 71 27.60 -21.51 -14.66
CA ILE A 71 28.08 -22.86 -14.98
C ILE A 71 28.68 -23.46 -13.71
N GLN A 72 28.29 -24.70 -13.40
CA GLN A 72 28.93 -25.52 -12.39
C GLN A 72 29.86 -26.51 -13.10
N ASP A 73 31.18 -26.30 -12.95
CA ASP A 73 32.22 -27.14 -13.54
C ASP A 73 32.82 -28.17 -12.55
N HIS A 74 32.50 -28.04 -11.26
CA HIS A 74 32.93 -28.96 -10.20
C HIS A 74 31.74 -29.49 -9.39
N PHE A 75 31.59 -30.82 -9.35
CA PHE A 75 30.78 -31.50 -8.35
C PHE A 75 31.60 -31.61 -7.08
N GLY A 76 31.33 -30.78 -6.06
CA GLY A 76 32.11 -30.66 -4.84
C GLY A 76 32.72 -31.97 -4.33
N LEU A 77 34.05 -32.11 -4.50
CA LEU A 77 34.86 -33.11 -3.82
C LEU A 77 35.46 -32.43 -2.60
N THR A 78 34.98 -32.80 -1.40
CA THR A 78 35.32 -32.15 -0.13
C THR A 78 36.75 -32.36 0.37
N ASN A 79 37.70 -32.77 -0.48
CA ASN A 79 39.04 -33.17 -0.04
C ASN A 79 40.22 -32.50 -0.77
N PHE A 80 40.03 -31.38 -1.47
CA PHE A 80 41.16 -30.59 -1.98
C PHE A 80 41.13 -29.17 -1.42
N ASN A 81 42.17 -28.83 -0.64
CA ASN A 81 42.39 -27.54 0.03
C ASN A 81 42.93 -26.44 -0.91
N GLU A 82 42.57 -26.45 -2.19
CA GLU A 82 42.99 -25.39 -3.12
C GLU A 82 41.78 -24.94 -3.95
N GLU A 83 41.33 -23.71 -3.69
CA GLU A 83 40.42 -22.98 -4.58
C GLU A 83 41.12 -22.77 -5.92
N VAL A 84 40.56 -23.31 -7.00
CA VAL A 84 41.01 -23.01 -8.35
C VAL A 84 39.87 -22.34 -9.12
N TYR A 85 40.05 -21.05 -9.40
CA TYR A 85 39.17 -20.28 -10.29
C TYR A 85 39.51 -20.60 -11.75
N PHE A 86 38.51 -20.84 -12.61
CA PHE A 86 38.73 -21.04 -14.04
C PHE A 86 37.87 -20.10 -14.89
N THR A 87 38.56 -19.32 -15.75
CA THR A 87 37.97 -18.56 -16.85
C THR A 87 38.32 -19.26 -18.17
N GLY A 88 37.34 -19.84 -18.89
CA GLY A 88 37.56 -20.29 -20.28
C GLY A 88 36.84 -21.58 -20.70
N THR A 89 36.49 -21.64 -21.99
CA THR A 89 35.52 -22.52 -22.66
C THR A 89 35.93 -23.97 -22.94
N ASN A 90 36.82 -24.59 -22.15
CA ASN A 90 37.09 -26.04 -22.29
C ASN A 90 37.49 -26.65 -20.95
N VAL A 91 36.74 -27.66 -20.48
CA VAL A 91 37.06 -28.42 -19.26
C VAL A 91 37.29 -29.89 -19.63
N VAL A 92 38.51 -30.37 -19.38
CA VAL A 92 38.87 -31.79 -19.35
C VAL A 92 39.00 -32.18 -17.87
N PHE A 93 38.19 -33.14 -17.42
CA PHE A 93 38.35 -33.73 -16.09
C PHE A 93 39.62 -34.60 -16.08
N LEU A 94 40.69 -34.10 -15.45
CA LEU A 94 41.82 -34.94 -15.05
C LEU A 94 41.77 -35.09 -13.52
N GLY A 95 41.30 -36.26 -13.06
CA GLY A 95 41.59 -36.75 -11.72
C GLY A 95 40.39 -37.31 -10.94
N ALA A 96 40.20 -38.63 -11.00
CA ALA A 96 40.31 -39.52 -9.83
C ALA A 96 39.96 -40.96 -10.23
N GLU A 97 40.96 -41.83 -10.17
CA GLU A 97 40.93 -43.28 -10.41
C GLU A 97 40.23 -44.06 -9.28
N THR A 98 39.02 -43.67 -8.87
CA THR A 98 38.21 -44.50 -7.97
C THR A 98 36.89 -44.86 -8.62
N ASN A 99 36.78 -46.12 -9.05
CA ASN A 99 35.62 -46.77 -9.66
C ASN A 99 34.36 -46.85 -8.75
N THR A 100 34.19 -45.94 -7.78
CA THR A 100 32.94 -45.81 -7.03
C THR A 100 32.02 -44.81 -7.73
N PRO A 101 30.78 -45.20 -8.10
CA PRO A 101 29.81 -44.29 -8.67
C PRO A 101 29.65 -43.07 -7.74
N PRO A 102 29.55 -41.85 -8.29
CA PRO A 102 29.22 -40.70 -7.46
C PRO A 102 27.88 -40.95 -6.72
N GLU A 103 27.78 -40.53 -5.47
CA GLU A 103 26.50 -40.54 -4.74
C GLU A 103 25.62 -39.36 -5.20
N SER A 104 24.30 -39.53 -5.13
CA SER A 104 23.27 -38.48 -5.31
C SER A 104 23.62 -37.23 -4.50
N ARG A 105 23.53 -36.04 -5.10
CA ARG A 105 24.06 -34.80 -4.52
C ARG A 105 23.31 -33.56 -4.95
N TRP A 106 23.53 -32.45 -4.24
CA TRP A 106 23.03 -31.14 -4.65
C TRP A 106 23.90 -30.53 -5.75
N LEU A 107 23.24 -30.05 -6.81
CA LEU A 107 23.75 -29.01 -7.69
C LEU A 107 23.39 -27.66 -7.08
N GLU A 108 24.36 -26.76 -7.00
CA GLU A 108 24.18 -25.45 -6.36
C GLU A 108 24.70 -24.35 -7.29
N PHE A 109 23.81 -23.42 -7.61
CA PHE A 109 24.14 -22.21 -8.36
C PHE A 109 24.03 -21.03 -7.40
N ALA A 110 25.16 -20.50 -6.95
CA ALA A 110 25.28 -19.49 -5.90
C ALA A 110 26.31 -18.39 -6.24
N GLU A 111 26.43 -18.00 -7.51
CA GLU A 111 27.35 -16.95 -7.97
C GLU A 111 26.62 -15.61 -8.20
N PRO A 112 27.36 -14.48 -8.33
CA PRO A 112 26.76 -13.15 -8.52
C PRO A 112 25.73 -13.03 -9.63
N SER A 113 25.94 -13.72 -10.73
CA SER A 113 24.99 -13.75 -11.83
C SER A 113 23.65 -14.39 -11.45
N THR A 114 23.65 -15.39 -10.56
CA THR A 114 22.43 -16.05 -10.07
C THR A 114 21.59 -15.09 -9.23
N TRP A 115 22.21 -14.35 -8.31
CA TRP A 115 21.44 -13.43 -7.47
C TRP A 115 21.11 -12.10 -8.15
N ASN A 116 21.89 -11.65 -9.14
CA ASN A 116 21.47 -10.56 -10.03
C ASN A 116 20.23 -10.92 -10.84
N LEU A 117 20.12 -12.18 -11.31
CA LEU A 117 18.92 -12.66 -11.97
C LEU A 117 17.71 -12.65 -11.04
N VAL A 118 17.89 -13.13 -9.80
CA VAL A 118 16.82 -13.13 -8.79
C VAL A 118 16.43 -11.71 -8.40
N GLN A 119 17.39 -10.78 -8.26
CA GLN A 119 17.12 -9.35 -8.06
C GLN A 119 16.27 -8.80 -9.20
N GLY A 120 16.63 -9.11 -10.44
CA GLY A 120 15.88 -8.70 -11.63
C GLY A 120 14.44 -9.24 -11.68
N TRP A 121 14.22 -10.45 -11.14
CA TRP A 121 12.87 -10.98 -10.99
C TRP A 121 12.05 -10.25 -9.92
N VAL A 122 12.69 -9.86 -8.83
CA VAL A 122 12.06 -9.17 -7.70
C VAL A 122 11.71 -7.73 -8.06
N ASP A 123 12.60 -7.01 -8.74
CA ASP A 123 12.37 -5.61 -9.14
C ASP A 123 11.58 -5.46 -10.45
N GLY A 124 11.27 -6.58 -11.11
CA GLY A 124 10.50 -6.61 -12.35
C GLY A 124 11.29 -6.21 -13.61
N THR A 125 12.60 -5.93 -13.50
CA THR A 125 13.46 -5.62 -14.66
C THR A 125 13.71 -6.85 -15.54
N VAL A 126 13.55 -8.06 -14.98
CA VAL A 126 13.60 -9.34 -15.70
C VAL A 126 12.32 -10.12 -15.41
N PRO A 127 11.52 -10.51 -16.42
CA PRO A 127 10.37 -11.37 -16.20
C PRO A 127 10.77 -12.73 -15.59
N ASN A 128 10.07 -13.17 -14.54
CA ASN A 128 10.28 -14.50 -13.94
C ASN A 128 9.60 -15.61 -14.77
N HIS A 129 10.24 -16.00 -15.87
CA HIS A 129 9.89 -17.20 -16.62
C HIS A 129 10.62 -18.47 -16.12
N GLY A 130 11.36 -18.35 -15.01
CA GLY A 130 12.18 -19.41 -14.44
C GLY A 130 13.46 -19.70 -15.24
N VAL A 131 14.06 -20.86 -14.98
CA VAL A 131 15.33 -21.31 -15.56
C VAL A 131 15.22 -22.66 -16.26
N ALA A 132 16.06 -22.83 -17.28
CA ALA A 132 16.41 -24.13 -17.84
C ALA A 132 17.73 -24.62 -17.24
N VAL A 133 17.81 -25.89 -16.86
CA VAL A 133 19.05 -26.55 -16.42
C VAL A 133 19.48 -27.48 -17.55
N LYS A 134 20.70 -27.30 -18.08
CA LYS A 134 21.22 -28.14 -19.17
C LYS A 134 22.74 -28.21 -19.17
N GLY A 135 23.31 -29.16 -19.90
CA GLY A 135 24.74 -29.17 -20.21
C GLY A 135 25.16 -27.98 -21.07
N THR A 136 26.38 -27.47 -20.86
CA THR A 136 26.90 -26.27 -21.54
C THR A 136 27.82 -26.55 -22.72
N GLY A 137 28.18 -27.81 -22.98
CA GLY A 137 29.06 -28.22 -24.07
C GLY A 137 28.30 -28.69 -25.32
N ASP A 138 28.82 -28.31 -26.50
CA ASP A 138 28.42 -28.92 -27.78
C ASP A 138 29.00 -30.35 -27.86
N TYR A 139 28.14 -31.27 -28.25
CA TYR A 139 28.39 -32.70 -28.27
C TYR A 139 29.55 -33.09 -29.21
N LEU A 140 30.65 -33.62 -28.66
CA LEU A 140 31.76 -34.20 -29.44
C LEU A 140 31.62 -35.74 -29.50
N GLY A 141 30.67 -36.21 -30.31
CA GLY A 141 30.68 -37.57 -30.86
C GLY A 141 30.02 -38.67 -30.00
N TRP A 142 29.19 -39.47 -30.67
CA TRP A 142 28.61 -40.71 -30.13
C TRP A 142 29.72 -41.74 -29.91
N GLY A 143 30.12 -42.02 -28.67
CA GLY A 143 31.08 -43.10 -28.43
C GLY A 143 31.71 -43.20 -27.03
N THR A 144 31.61 -42.20 -26.16
CA THR A 144 32.18 -42.26 -24.81
C THR A 144 31.11 -42.04 -23.75
N GLY A 145 30.55 -43.13 -23.22
CA GLY A 145 29.77 -43.21 -21.98
C GLY A 145 29.03 -41.95 -21.54
N ASP A 146 27.88 -41.67 -22.14
CA ASP A 146 27.00 -40.59 -21.71
C ASP A 146 26.50 -40.86 -20.29
N ARG A 147 26.86 -40.01 -19.34
CA ARG A 147 26.34 -40.10 -17.97
C ARG A 147 25.10 -39.24 -17.85
N LEU A 148 23.95 -39.90 -17.78
CA LEU A 148 22.67 -39.29 -17.44
C LEU A 148 22.55 -39.19 -15.92
N PHE A 149 22.14 -38.04 -15.42
CA PHE A 149 21.63 -37.88 -14.07
C PHE A 149 20.24 -37.27 -14.15
N TRP A 150 19.37 -37.64 -13.22
CA TRP A 150 18.06 -37.02 -13.10
C TRP A 150 18.09 -35.91 -12.09
N LEU A 151 17.28 -34.89 -12.36
CA LEU A 151 16.98 -33.85 -11.39
C LEU A 151 15.67 -34.19 -10.73
N GLN A 152 15.65 -34.13 -9.40
CA GLN A 152 14.42 -34.19 -8.65
C GLN A 152 13.53 -32.99 -9.01
N THR A 153 12.23 -33.23 -9.04
CA THR A 153 11.22 -32.22 -9.37
C THR A 153 10.32 -31.98 -8.15
N LYS A 154 9.44 -30.96 -8.23
CA LYS A 154 8.49 -30.66 -7.16
C LYS A 154 7.48 -31.79 -6.93
N GLU A 155 7.30 -32.69 -7.90
CA GLU A 155 6.43 -33.87 -7.81
C GLU A 155 7.04 -35.00 -6.96
N ASN A 156 8.32 -34.90 -6.55
CA ASN A 156 8.89 -35.86 -5.62
C ASN A 156 8.26 -35.68 -4.23
N THR A 157 7.27 -36.53 -3.95
CA THR A 157 6.56 -36.61 -2.67
C THR A 157 7.24 -37.54 -1.66
N ASN A 158 8.18 -38.37 -2.10
CA ASN A 158 8.90 -39.31 -1.23
C ASN A 158 9.91 -38.60 -0.33
N ASN A 159 10.51 -37.52 -0.83
CA ASN A 159 11.38 -36.66 -0.03
C ASN A 159 11.27 -35.19 -0.46
N PRO A 160 10.35 -34.42 0.15
CA PRO A 160 10.15 -33.00 -0.17
C PRO A 160 11.42 -32.15 0.00
N THR A 161 12.36 -32.59 0.84
CA THR A 161 13.64 -31.86 1.03
C THR A 161 14.54 -31.92 -0.19
N TRP A 162 14.29 -32.83 -1.16
CA TRP A 162 15.05 -32.95 -2.40
C TRP A 162 14.48 -32.16 -3.57
N GLN A 163 13.36 -31.45 -3.37
CA GLN A 163 12.75 -30.64 -4.42
C GLN A 163 13.64 -29.45 -4.79
N PRO A 164 13.51 -28.91 -6.02
CA PRO A 164 14.22 -27.69 -6.40
C PRO A 164 13.91 -26.53 -5.45
N MET A 165 14.94 -25.80 -5.01
CA MET A 165 14.80 -24.68 -4.08
C MET A 165 15.52 -23.44 -4.58
N LEU A 166 14.92 -22.28 -4.32
CA LEU A 166 15.58 -20.98 -4.35
C LEU A 166 15.73 -20.51 -2.90
N ILE A 167 16.96 -20.27 -2.48
CA ILE A 167 17.32 -19.76 -1.16
C ILE A 167 17.82 -18.34 -1.36
N VAL A 168 17.30 -17.39 -0.60
CA VAL A 168 17.59 -15.96 -0.76
C VAL A 168 17.94 -15.37 0.59
N ASP A 169 18.98 -14.55 0.61
CA ASP A 169 19.28 -13.60 1.68
C ASP A 169 19.10 -12.19 1.12
N TYR A 170 18.41 -11.35 1.88
CA TYR A 170 18.02 -10.03 1.43
C TYR A 170 18.02 -9.03 2.58
N GLU A 171 18.11 -7.76 2.23
CA GLU A 171 17.82 -6.64 3.12
C GLU A 171 16.59 -5.89 2.59
N LEU A 172 15.75 -5.41 3.51
CA LEU A 172 14.73 -4.43 3.16
C LEU A 172 15.43 -3.14 2.76
N VAL A 173 15.08 -2.62 1.59
CA VAL A 173 15.48 -1.28 1.18
C VAL A 173 14.27 -0.40 1.44
N ASP A 174 14.45 0.63 2.27
CA ASP A 174 13.45 1.68 2.38
C ASP A 174 13.10 2.15 0.96
N PRO A 175 11.80 2.34 0.62
CA PRO A 175 11.47 2.96 -0.65
C PRO A 175 12.31 4.24 -0.77
N PRO A 176 12.87 4.54 -1.95
CA PRO A 176 13.77 5.68 -2.09
C PRO A 176 13.07 6.91 -1.50
N THR A 177 13.62 7.44 -0.39
CA THR A 177 13.02 8.49 0.45
C THR A 177 12.90 9.86 -0.24
N ASN A 178 12.96 9.90 -1.59
CA ASN A 178 12.94 11.12 -2.40
C ASN A 178 12.34 10.92 -3.80
N ALA A 179 11.67 9.79 -4.09
CA ALA A 179 10.94 9.66 -5.36
C ALA A 179 9.56 10.30 -5.19
N VAL A 180 9.48 11.58 -5.53
CA VAL A 180 8.21 12.31 -5.57
C VAL A 180 7.29 11.67 -6.60
N GLU A 181 6.22 11.04 -6.14
CA GLU A 181 5.20 10.43 -6.97
C GLU A 181 4.13 11.46 -7.33
N ASN A 182 3.58 11.33 -8.54
CA ASN A 182 2.46 12.16 -9.01
C ASN A 182 1.25 11.26 -9.28
N LEU A 183 0.14 11.52 -8.59
CA LEU A 183 -1.10 10.76 -8.76
C LEU A 183 -2.27 11.67 -9.06
N ILE A 184 -3.10 11.26 -10.03
CA ILE A 184 -4.37 11.92 -10.34
C ILE A 184 -5.47 10.90 -10.12
N LEU A 185 -6.34 11.18 -9.15
CA LEU A 185 -7.53 10.40 -8.85
C LEU A 185 -8.75 11.09 -9.44
N GLY A 186 -9.59 10.34 -10.14
CA GLY A 186 -10.94 10.79 -10.51
C GLY A 186 -11.88 10.68 -9.31
N ALA A 187 -13.00 11.42 -9.34
CA ALA A 187 -14.06 11.22 -8.37
C ALA A 187 -14.57 9.77 -8.41
N SER A 188 -14.71 9.15 -7.23
CA SER A 188 -15.38 7.86 -7.06
C SER A 188 -16.90 8.01 -7.12
N ASP A 189 -17.37 9.11 -6.53
CA ASP A 189 -18.77 9.47 -6.39
C ASP A 189 -18.90 10.99 -6.58
N ASP A 190 -19.92 11.43 -7.30
CA ASP A 190 -20.33 12.82 -7.33
C ASP A 190 -21.85 12.95 -7.48
N SER A 191 -22.37 14.10 -7.06
CA SER A 191 -23.79 14.40 -7.19
C SER A 191 -24.01 15.89 -6.99
N TRP A 192 -25.27 16.31 -7.03
CA TRP A 192 -25.68 17.58 -6.45
C TRP A 192 -27.04 17.47 -5.82
N VAL A 193 -27.29 18.34 -4.85
CA VAL A 193 -28.58 18.42 -4.16
C VAL A 193 -29.27 19.73 -4.48
N ASP A 194 -30.56 19.63 -4.79
CA ASP A 194 -31.39 20.77 -5.18
C ASP A 194 -32.26 21.22 -4.01
N GLY A 195 -31.98 22.41 -3.49
CA GLY A 195 -32.74 23.07 -2.43
C GLY A 195 -34.06 23.65 -2.88
N ASN A 196 -34.44 23.48 -4.16
CA ASN A 196 -35.77 23.81 -4.63
C ASN A 196 -36.78 22.80 -4.07
N GLN A 197 -37.78 23.26 -3.33
CA GLN A 197 -38.70 22.38 -2.58
C GLN A 197 -39.31 21.21 -3.39
N PRO A 198 -39.72 21.38 -4.66
CA PRO A 198 -40.21 20.28 -5.48
C PRO A 198 -39.17 19.19 -5.78
N SER A 199 -37.88 19.52 -5.70
CA SER A 199 -36.74 18.65 -6.03
C SER A 199 -36.10 17.99 -4.82
N TRP A 200 -36.55 18.26 -3.58
CA TRP A 200 -35.82 17.82 -2.38
C TRP A 200 -35.60 16.32 -2.25
N GLY A 201 -36.46 15.50 -2.88
CA GLY A 201 -36.36 14.04 -2.91
C GLY A 201 -35.82 13.47 -4.21
N ILE A 202 -35.28 14.31 -5.10
CA ILE A 202 -34.71 13.89 -6.38
C ILE A 202 -33.21 13.67 -6.20
N ASN A 203 -32.73 12.52 -6.66
CA ASN A 203 -31.31 12.19 -6.73
C ASN A 203 -30.78 12.58 -8.12
N HIS A 204 -29.57 13.15 -8.15
CA HIS A 204 -28.91 13.61 -9.37
C HIS A 204 -27.55 12.93 -9.61
N GLY A 205 -27.24 11.83 -8.92
CA GLY A 205 -25.93 11.15 -8.99
C GLY A 205 -25.64 10.40 -10.30
N ALA A 206 -26.49 10.54 -11.32
CA ALA A 206 -26.28 9.95 -12.65
C ALA A 206 -26.29 11.00 -13.77
N GLU A 207 -26.30 12.29 -13.41
CA GLU A 207 -26.25 13.39 -14.37
C GLU A 207 -24.80 13.66 -14.81
N ASP A 208 -24.59 14.13 -16.04
CA ASP A 208 -23.27 14.49 -16.57
C ASP A 208 -22.81 15.92 -16.19
N VAL A 209 -23.65 16.61 -15.41
CA VAL A 209 -23.46 17.98 -14.93
C VAL A 209 -24.02 18.12 -13.51
N MET A 210 -23.20 18.61 -12.59
CA MET A 210 -23.61 18.99 -11.24
C MET A 210 -23.67 20.52 -11.10
N ARG A 211 -24.44 21.04 -10.13
CA ARG A 211 -24.76 22.48 -10.07
C ARG A 211 -24.32 23.17 -8.80
N VAL A 212 -23.76 24.36 -8.97
CA VAL A 212 -23.51 25.30 -7.86
C VAL A 212 -24.38 26.54 -8.03
N ARG A 213 -25.16 26.84 -6.99
CA ARG A 213 -25.98 28.04 -6.90
C ARG A 213 -26.18 28.44 -5.44
N HIS A 214 -26.19 29.74 -5.18
CA HIS A 214 -26.64 30.29 -3.90
C HIS A 214 -27.84 31.20 -4.12
N ASP A 215 -29.04 30.72 -3.75
CA ASP A 215 -30.27 31.52 -3.72
C ASP A 215 -30.89 31.45 -2.32
N ASN A 216 -31.37 32.58 -1.83
CA ASN A 216 -32.00 32.68 -0.52
C ASN A 216 -33.50 32.46 -0.55
N GLN A 217 -34.11 32.29 -1.74
CA GLN A 217 -35.54 32.05 -1.85
C GLN A 217 -35.84 30.54 -1.98
N PRO A 218 -36.44 29.91 -0.94
CA PRO A 218 -36.75 28.49 -0.95
C PRO A 218 -37.89 28.09 -1.91
N SER A 219 -38.63 29.05 -2.49
CA SER A 219 -39.90 28.78 -3.17
C SER A 219 -39.84 28.60 -4.69
N ASP A 220 -38.78 29.04 -5.38
CA ASP A 220 -38.79 29.03 -6.85
C ASP A 220 -37.52 28.45 -7.50
N TRP A 221 -36.37 28.47 -6.80
CA TRP A 221 -35.11 28.10 -7.45
C TRP A 221 -34.03 27.45 -6.57
N GLY A 222 -34.11 27.56 -5.24
CA GLY A 222 -33.28 26.80 -4.29
C GLY A 222 -31.77 27.05 -4.34
N GLN A 223 -31.05 26.52 -3.34
CA GLN A 223 -29.59 26.42 -3.39
C GLN A 223 -29.19 25.13 -4.10
N ASN A 224 -28.06 25.14 -4.82
CA ASN A 224 -27.50 23.92 -5.39
C ASN A 224 -26.11 23.69 -4.82
N HIS A 225 -25.94 22.52 -4.22
CA HIS A 225 -24.68 22.10 -3.62
C HIS A 225 -24.17 20.88 -4.37
N SER A 226 -22.97 20.99 -4.94
CA SER A 226 -22.28 19.87 -5.59
C SER A 226 -21.56 19.05 -4.54
N LEU A 227 -21.57 17.74 -4.68
CA LEU A 227 -20.93 16.77 -3.80
C LEU A 227 -19.91 15.99 -4.61
N VAL A 228 -18.70 15.83 -4.08
CA VAL A 228 -17.64 15.05 -4.76
C VAL A 228 -16.87 14.25 -3.72
N LYS A 229 -16.58 12.98 -4.01
CA LYS A 229 -15.76 12.09 -3.19
C LYS A 229 -14.72 11.40 -4.06
N PHE A 230 -13.56 11.11 -3.46
CA PHE A 230 -12.45 10.43 -4.11
C PHE A 230 -12.16 9.10 -3.41
N ASP A 231 -11.82 8.07 -4.18
CA ASP A 231 -11.32 6.80 -3.63
C ASP A 231 -9.82 6.93 -3.33
N LEU A 232 -9.46 6.72 -2.07
CA LEU A 232 -8.08 6.80 -1.57
C LEU A 232 -7.47 5.41 -1.29
N SER A 233 -8.12 4.34 -1.75
CA SER A 233 -7.68 2.96 -1.56
C SER A 233 -6.25 2.69 -2.07
N ALA A 234 -5.75 3.50 -3.01
CA ALA A 234 -4.37 3.46 -3.50
C ALA A 234 -3.31 3.70 -2.42
N PHE A 235 -3.68 4.35 -1.30
CA PHE A 235 -2.79 4.63 -0.17
C PHE A 235 -2.97 3.65 1.00
N SER A 236 -3.83 2.64 0.87
CA SER A 236 -4.09 1.69 1.94
C SER A 236 -2.80 0.98 2.36
N GLY A 237 -2.48 1.04 3.66
CA GLY A 237 -1.26 0.45 4.22
C GLY A 237 0.02 1.25 3.94
N GLN A 238 -0.06 2.49 3.47
CA GLN A 238 1.11 3.34 3.19
C GLN A 238 1.16 4.56 4.12
N LEU A 239 2.36 4.87 4.61
CA LEU A 239 2.73 6.13 5.25
C LEU A 239 3.03 7.15 4.16
N ILE A 240 2.22 8.21 4.06
CA ILE A 240 2.34 9.20 3.00
C ILE A 240 2.76 10.55 3.60
N ASP A 241 3.86 11.09 3.09
CA ASP A 241 4.25 12.49 3.29
C ASP A 241 3.77 13.30 2.08
N LEU A 242 2.62 13.95 2.24
CA LEU A 242 1.98 14.73 1.19
C LEU A 242 2.75 16.04 0.96
N LYS A 243 3.16 16.31 -0.28
CA LYS A 243 3.86 17.55 -0.68
C LYS A 243 2.93 18.60 -1.23
N SER A 244 1.96 18.18 -2.03
CA SER A 244 0.90 19.05 -2.53
C SER A 244 -0.38 18.28 -2.79
N ALA A 245 -1.51 18.97 -2.64
CA ALA A 245 -2.81 18.46 -3.03
C ALA A 245 -3.65 19.55 -3.68
N LYS A 246 -4.29 19.18 -4.78
CA LYS A 246 -5.23 20.03 -5.49
C LYS A 246 -6.50 19.26 -5.82
N ILE A 247 -7.64 19.81 -5.42
CA ILE A 247 -8.94 19.38 -5.94
C ILE A 247 -9.32 20.32 -7.07
N ARG A 248 -9.57 19.79 -8.26
CA ARG A 248 -10.00 20.58 -9.41
C ARG A 248 -11.25 20.04 -10.09
N ILE A 249 -12.16 20.95 -10.43
CA ILE A 249 -13.43 20.61 -11.09
C ILE A 249 -13.69 21.58 -12.25
N ASN A 250 -13.99 21.03 -13.42
CA ASN A 250 -14.20 21.83 -14.61
C ASN A 250 -15.62 22.42 -14.64
N THR A 251 -15.74 23.69 -14.99
CA THR A 251 -17.04 24.31 -15.25
C THR A 251 -17.47 23.97 -16.67
N GLY A 252 -18.16 22.84 -16.85
CA GLY A 252 -18.61 22.34 -18.16
C GLY A 252 -19.70 23.19 -18.82
N SER A 253 -20.47 23.96 -18.07
CA SER A 253 -21.43 24.93 -18.63
C SER A 253 -21.68 26.11 -17.70
N LEU A 254 -22.02 27.26 -18.31
CA LEU A 254 -22.44 28.45 -17.58
C LEU A 254 -23.85 28.81 -18.01
N ILE A 255 -24.79 28.72 -17.08
CA ILE A 255 -26.17 29.12 -17.32
C ILE A 255 -26.31 30.56 -16.83
N SER A 256 -26.54 31.50 -17.76
CA SER A 256 -26.73 32.92 -17.45
C SER A 256 -28.07 33.42 -18.00
N TRP A 257 -28.76 34.23 -17.20
CA TRP A 257 -29.99 34.90 -17.60
C TRP A 257 -29.74 36.37 -17.99
N PRO A 258 -30.50 36.94 -18.93
CA PRO A 258 -30.31 38.32 -19.38
C PRO A 258 -30.50 39.34 -18.23
N GLY A 259 -29.57 40.29 -18.10
CA GLY A 259 -29.75 41.51 -17.31
C GLY A 259 -29.01 41.59 -15.97
N LEU A 260 -28.37 40.51 -15.49
CA LEU A 260 -27.65 40.50 -14.20
C LEU A 260 -26.33 39.73 -14.30
N THR A 261 -25.27 40.25 -13.66
CA THR A 261 -23.88 39.84 -13.94
C THR A 261 -23.07 39.29 -12.78
N ASN A 262 -23.60 39.30 -11.55
CA ASN A 262 -22.78 38.97 -10.39
C ASN A 262 -22.74 37.46 -10.17
N PHE A 263 -21.55 36.94 -9.92
CA PHE A 263 -21.34 35.59 -9.40
C PHE A 263 -21.14 35.66 -7.90
N THR A 264 -21.55 34.58 -7.22
CA THR A 264 -21.09 34.33 -5.85
C THR A 264 -19.71 33.67 -5.90
N PRO A 265 -18.80 34.02 -4.98
CA PRO A 265 -17.68 33.16 -4.64
C PRO A 265 -18.16 31.74 -4.35
N VAL A 266 -17.35 30.78 -4.75
CA VAL A 266 -17.62 29.34 -4.62
C VAL A 266 -16.65 28.79 -3.58
N ALA A 267 -17.17 28.06 -2.61
CA ALA A 267 -16.36 27.50 -1.54
C ALA A 267 -16.51 25.99 -1.46
N MET A 268 -15.44 25.35 -1.00
CA MET A 268 -15.37 23.94 -0.70
C MET A 268 -15.43 23.72 0.81
N PHE A 269 -16.23 22.78 1.25
CA PHE A 269 -16.40 22.39 2.65
C PHE A 269 -16.18 20.88 2.79
N ASN A 270 -15.50 20.47 3.85
CA ASN A 270 -15.39 19.05 4.19
C ASN A 270 -16.74 18.52 4.69
N ASN A 271 -17.16 17.34 4.25
CA ASN A 271 -18.37 16.70 4.74
C ASN A 271 -18.10 15.99 6.07
N THR A 272 -19.02 16.08 7.01
CA THR A 272 -18.90 15.45 8.35
C THR A 272 -19.63 14.11 8.43
N GLY A 273 -20.23 13.64 7.34
CA GLY A 273 -20.93 12.35 7.30
C GLY A 273 -20.93 11.74 5.90
N SER A 274 -20.95 10.42 5.84
CA SER A 274 -21.02 9.66 4.59
C SER A 274 -22.32 9.93 3.83
N TRP A 275 -22.25 9.73 2.52
CA TRP A 275 -23.38 9.78 1.60
C TRP A 275 -23.19 8.74 0.50
N ASP A 276 -24.27 8.42 -0.20
CA ASP A 276 -24.30 7.46 -1.30
C ASP A 276 -24.84 8.18 -2.54
N GLU A 277 -24.05 8.20 -3.60
CA GLU A 277 -24.38 8.84 -4.87
C GLU A 277 -25.74 8.42 -5.42
N SER A 278 -26.13 7.17 -5.26
CA SER A 278 -27.36 6.63 -5.82
C SER A 278 -28.62 7.05 -5.05
N THR A 279 -28.46 7.59 -3.83
CA THR A 279 -29.58 7.92 -2.94
C THR A 279 -29.52 9.30 -2.31
N VAL A 280 -28.45 10.07 -2.52
CA VAL A 280 -28.32 11.42 -1.96
C VAL A 280 -29.31 12.38 -2.63
N THR A 281 -29.97 13.17 -1.81
CA THR A 281 -31.00 14.16 -2.14
C THR A 281 -30.84 15.32 -1.17
N TRP A 282 -31.59 16.41 -1.36
CA TRP A 282 -31.58 17.51 -0.39
C TRP A 282 -31.96 17.06 1.03
N ASN A 283 -32.87 16.09 1.16
CA ASN A 283 -33.39 15.63 2.46
C ASN A 283 -32.37 14.82 3.28
N ASN A 284 -31.36 14.22 2.64
CA ASN A 284 -30.36 13.35 3.27
C ASN A 284 -28.93 13.73 2.86
N ALA A 285 -28.72 14.95 2.38
CA ALA A 285 -27.40 15.48 2.06
C ALA A 285 -26.50 15.42 3.31
N PRO A 286 -25.19 15.13 3.16
CA PRO A 286 -24.29 15.09 4.30
C PRO A 286 -24.20 16.48 4.96
N ALA A 287 -24.07 16.49 6.29
CA ALA A 287 -23.66 17.69 6.98
C ALA A 287 -22.22 18.06 6.56
N ARG A 288 -21.87 19.34 6.70
CA ARG A 288 -20.57 19.88 6.34
C ARG A 288 -20.03 20.75 7.48
N GLU A 289 -18.72 20.94 7.48
CA GLU A 289 -18.06 21.86 8.41
C GLU A 289 -18.60 23.29 8.29
N ALA A 290 -18.61 24.03 9.40
CA ALA A 290 -19.10 25.40 9.43
C ALA A 290 -18.17 26.38 8.68
N THR A 291 -16.89 26.06 8.61
CA THR A 291 -15.85 26.86 7.97
C THR A 291 -15.50 26.24 6.62
N ALA A 292 -15.42 27.07 5.58
CA ALA A 292 -14.93 26.62 4.27
C ALA A 292 -13.46 26.21 4.38
N VAL A 293 -13.10 25.11 3.73
CA VAL A 293 -11.71 24.71 3.51
C VAL A 293 -11.01 25.80 2.71
N GLU A 294 -11.64 26.23 1.62
CA GLU A 294 -11.14 27.25 0.71
C GLU A 294 -12.32 27.91 -0.03
N THR A 295 -12.18 29.20 -0.35
CA THR A 295 -13.17 29.98 -1.11
C THR A 295 -12.49 30.63 -2.30
N LEU A 296 -13.01 30.36 -3.49
CA LEU A 296 -12.55 30.91 -4.75
C LEU A 296 -13.39 32.12 -5.15
N ASP A 297 -12.71 33.15 -5.64
CA ASP A 297 -13.31 34.32 -6.28
C ASP A 297 -13.13 34.32 -7.81
N HIS A 298 -12.62 33.22 -8.37
CA HIS A 298 -12.36 33.01 -9.80
C HIS A 298 -12.36 31.53 -10.17
N PHE A 299 -12.26 31.23 -11.46
CA PHE A 299 -11.75 29.95 -11.99
C PHE A 299 -10.62 30.22 -12.96
N SER A 300 -9.71 29.26 -13.12
CA SER A 300 -8.59 29.39 -14.04
C SER A 300 -9.06 29.42 -15.49
N ALA A 301 -8.42 30.21 -16.34
CA ALA A 301 -8.83 30.29 -17.74
C ALA A 301 -8.63 28.96 -18.47
N ALA A 302 -9.58 28.61 -19.34
CA ALA A 302 -9.36 27.51 -20.28
C ALA A 302 -8.16 27.81 -21.19
N PHE A 303 -7.23 26.86 -21.29
CA PHE A 303 -6.10 26.88 -22.23
C PHE A 303 -5.06 28.01 -22.03
N GLY A 304 -4.74 28.36 -20.77
CA GLY A 304 -3.61 29.25 -20.46
C GLY A 304 -3.86 30.74 -20.71
N GLY A 305 -5.13 31.17 -20.65
CA GLY A 305 -5.51 32.59 -20.57
C GLY A 305 -5.45 33.13 -19.13
N ASP A 306 -5.93 34.37 -18.95
CA ASP A 306 -6.05 35.01 -17.62
C ASP A 306 -7.26 34.48 -16.82
N ASP A 307 -7.10 34.34 -15.51
CA ASP A 307 -8.17 33.91 -14.60
C ASP A 307 -9.44 34.73 -14.74
N VAL A 308 -10.58 34.05 -14.60
CA VAL A 308 -11.89 34.68 -14.75
C VAL A 308 -12.51 34.90 -13.38
N PHE A 309 -12.40 36.13 -12.90
CA PHE A 309 -12.96 36.54 -11.61
C PHE A 309 -14.48 36.66 -11.63
N PHE A 310 -15.10 36.26 -10.53
CA PHE A 310 -16.53 36.33 -10.23
C PHE A 310 -17.06 37.76 -10.08
N THR A 311 -16.16 38.74 -9.97
CA THR A 311 -16.51 40.17 -9.88
C THR A 311 -16.50 40.86 -11.24
N GLY A 312 -17.55 41.63 -11.54
CA GLY A 312 -17.61 42.53 -12.71
C GLY A 312 -18.74 42.21 -13.70
N THR A 313 -18.93 43.07 -14.71
CA THR A 313 -19.90 42.89 -15.81
C THR A 313 -19.39 41.96 -16.92
N ASN A 314 -18.36 41.16 -16.65
CA ASN A 314 -17.74 40.33 -17.66
C ASN A 314 -18.78 39.30 -18.19
N GLY A 315 -18.99 39.35 -19.50
CA GLY A 315 -19.70 38.30 -20.23
C GLY A 315 -18.81 37.06 -20.20
N ILE A 316 -18.96 36.23 -19.17
CA ILE A 316 -18.27 34.96 -19.12
C ILE A 316 -18.93 34.04 -20.16
N THR A 317 -18.20 33.76 -21.23
CA THR A 317 -18.67 32.94 -22.36
C THR A 317 -18.02 31.56 -22.43
N SER A 318 -17.02 31.29 -21.59
CA SER A 318 -16.34 30.00 -21.54
C SER A 318 -15.93 29.66 -20.10
N GLY A 319 -16.05 28.37 -19.76
CA GLY A 319 -15.65 27.84 -18.46
C GLY A 319 -14.15 27.63 -18.29
N GLY A 320 -13.75 27.10 -17.13
CA GLY A 320 -12.39 26.77 -16.73
C GLY A 320 -12.37 25.85 -15.51
N TRP A 321 -11.25 25.74 -14.79
CA TRP A 321 -11.17 24.90 -13.60
C TRP A 321 -11.39 25.71 -12.32
N LEU A 322 -12.29 25.24 -11.46
CA LEU A 322 -12.22 25.57 -10.04
C LEU A 322 -11.08 24.75 -9.45
N GLU A 323 -10.01 25.40 -8.99
CA GLU A 323 -8.82 24.75 -8.44
C GLU A 323 -8.66 25.16 -6.98
N TYR A 324 -8.79 24.20 -6.07
CA TYR A 324 -8.55 24.38 -4.64
C TYR A 324 -7.19 23.77 -4.32
N GLU A 325 -6.22 24.60 -3.93
CA GLU A 325 -4.82 24.18 -3.69
C GLU A 325 -4.16 24.90 -2.50
N SER A 326 -4.98 25.47 -1.60
CA SER A 326 -4.49 26.10 -0.37
C SER A 326 -3.90 25.11 0.64
N SER A 327 -3.21 25.64 1.65
CA SER A 327 -2.72 24.85 2.80
C SER A 327 -3.84 24.12 3.55
N ASN A 328 -5.06 24.66 3.56
CA ASN A 328 -6.20 23.99 4.18
C ASN A 328 -6.67 22.79 3.36
N THR A 329 -6.65 22.91 2.03
CA THR A 329 -6.93 21.79 1.12
C THR A 329 -5.90 20.70 1.29
N MET A 330 -4.61 21.05 1.38
CA MET A 330 -3.52 20.12 1.69
C MET A 330 -3.73 19.41 3.04
N ALA A 331 -3.99 20.14 4.12
CA ALA A 331 -4.20 19.56 5.45
C ALA A 331 -5.43 18.63 5.51
N MET A 332 -6.51 18.98 4.82
CA MET A 332 -7.70 18.14 4.72
C MET A 332 -7.40 16.81 4.01
N VAL A 333 -6.75 16.87 2.85
CA VAL A 333 -6.41 15.70 2.05
C VAL A 333 -5.36 14.83 2.74
N ASP A 334 -4.35 15.45 3.36
CA ASP A 334 -3.37 14.75 4.20
C ASP A 334 -4.08 13.97 5.32
N GLY A 335 -5.02 14.61 6.00
CA GLY A 335 -5.80 13.95 7.03
C GLY A 335 -6.69 12.82 6.53
N TRP A 336 -7.22 12.92 5.30
CA TRP A 336 -7.93 11.81 4.67
C TRP A 336 -7.03 10.62 4.37
N ILE A 337 -5.85 10.87 3.79
CA ILE A 337 -4.89 9.83 3.42
C ILE A 337 -4.33 9.15 4.67
N ASN A 338 -3.96 9.94 5.68
CA ASN A 338 -3.36 9.46 6.93
C ASN A 338 -4.40 9.11 8.00
N GLY A 339 -5.70 9.09 7.66
CA GLY A 339 -6.77 8.62 8.53
C GLY A 339 -7.06 9.48 9.76
N THR A 340 -6.50 10.69 9.86
CA THR A 340 -6.80 11.64 10.95
C THR A 340 -8.12 12.39 10.72
N ILE A 341 -8.62 12.41 9.48
CA ILE A 341 -9.91 12.99 9.08
C ILE A 341 -10.66 11.95 8.24
N PRO A 342 -11.92 11.60 8.57
CA PRO A 342 -12.72 10.73 7.71
C PRO A 342 -12.96 11.32 6.31
N ASN A 343 -12.72 10.53 5.26
CA ASN A 343 -13.02 10.92 3.89
C ASN A 343 -14.52 10.68 3.57
N HIS A 344 -15.32 11.72 3.80
CA HIS A 344 -16.73 11.78 3.37
C HIS A 344 -16.92 12.63 2.09
N GLY A 345 -15.83 12.98 1.43
CA GLY A 345 -15.83 13.92 0.31
C GLY A 345 -16.11 15.36 0.73
N VAL A 346 -16.41 16.21 -0.25
CA VAL A 346 -16.62 17.65 -0.09
C VAL A 346 -17.96 18.11 -0.62
N THR A 347 -18.46 19.19 -0.05
CA THR A 347 -19.57 19.99 -0.58
C THR A 347 -19.02 21.27 -1.21
N ILE A 348 -19.45 21.59 -2.41
CA ILE A 348 -19.10 22.80 -3.15
C ILE A 348 -20.36 23.63 -3.36
N MET A 349 -20.32 24.88 -2.92
CA MET A 349 -21.48 25.76 -2.99
C MET A 349 -21.08 27.24 -3.08
N GLY A 350 -22.01 28.08 -3.51
CA GLY A 350 -21.84 29.53 -3.41
C GLY A 350 -21.98 30.01 -1.96
N VAL A 351 -21.24 31.07 -1.56
CA VAL A 351 -21.20 31.55 -0.17
C VAL A 351 -21.73 32.96 0.07
N THR A 352 -22.18 33.69 -0.95
CA THR A 352 -22.68 35.07 -0.79
C THR A 352 -24.06 35.30 -1.40
N ASN A 353 -24.81 36.17 -0.75
CA ASN A 353 -26.20 36.53 -1.05
C ASN A 353 -26.36 37.57 -2.19
N VAL A 354 -25.45 37.61 -3.16
CA VAL A 354 -25.66 38.50 -4.32
C VAL A 354 -26.57 37.78 -5.30
N ASP A 355 -27.89 38.07 -5.27
CA ASP A 355 -28.94 37.62 -6.20
C ASP A 355 -28.39 36.83 -7.41
N ALA A 356 -27.97 35.58 -7.18
CA ALA A 356 -27.09 34.89 -8.10
C ALA A 356 -27.99 34.21 -9.13
N TYR A 357 -28.36 34.95 -10.16
CA TYR A 357 -29.10 34.42 -11.30
C TYR A 357 -28.21 33.56 -12.23
N ARG A 358 -27.00 33.21 -11.82
CA ARG A 358 -26.05 32.37 -12.56
C ARG A 358 -25.83 31.04 -11.84
N VAL A 359 -25.87 29.96 -12.60
CA VAL A 359 -25.60 28.60 -12.14
C VAL A 359 -24.33 28.12 -12.81
N PHE A 360 -23.39 27.60 -12.03
CA PHE A 360 -22.27 26.84 -12.58
C PHE A 360 -22.73 25.42 -12.83
N GLY A 361 -22.67 24.98 -14.08
CA GLY A 361 -22.65 23.57 -14.40
C GLY A 361 -21.21 23.08 -14.31
N LEU A 362 -20.93 22.27 -13.31
CA LEU A 362 -19.68 21.57 -13.12
C LEU A 362 -19.77 20.20 -13.79
N THR A 363 -18.67 19.72 -14.36
CA THR A 363 -18.60 18.36 -14.91
C THR A 363 -18.61 17.32 -13.79
N THR A 364 -19.19 16.17 -14.09
CA THR A 364 -19.22 14.99 -13.21
C THR A 364 -18.35 13.86 -13.77
N LYS A 365 -18.27 12.74 -13.06
CA LYS A 365 -17.60 11.52 -13.49
C LYS A 365 -18.30 10.85 -14.67
N GLU A 366 -19.59 11.10 -14.87
CA GLU A 366 -20.37 10.66 -16.05
C GLU A 366 -19.99 11.45 -17.29
N ASN A 367 -19.25 12.56 -17.15
CA ASN A 367 -18.85 13.36 -18.30
C ASN A 367 -18.02 12.52 -19.30
N SER A 368 -18.40 12.60 -20.56
CA SER A 368 -17.74 11.84 -21.65
C SER A 368 -16.31 12.29 -21.96
N ALA A 369 -15.91 13.48 -21.53
CA ALA A 369 -14.54 13.96 -21.63
C ALA A 369 -13.76 13.68 -20.34
N ASP A 370 -13.04 12.55 -20.29
CA ASP A 370 -12.26 12.10 -19.13
C ASP A 370 -11.35 13.21 -18.56
N GLY A 371 -10.73 14.00 -19.44
CA GLY A 371 -9.85 15.10 -19.06
C GLY A 371 -10.55 16.28 -18.39
N ALA A 372 -11.90 16.33 -18.41
CA ALA A 372 -12.70 17.38 -17.78
C ALA A 372 -13.39 16.91 -16.49
N ARG A 373 -13.28 15.64 -16.09
CA ARG A 373 -13.90 15.12 -14.86
C ARG A 373 -13.28 15.74 -13.60
N PRO A 374 -14.01 15.75 -12.45
CA PRO A 374 -13.43 16.10 -11.15
C PRO A 374 -12.17 15.28 -10.83
N GLN A 375 -11.15 15.95 -10.31
CA GLN A 375 -9.84 15.36 -10.04
C GLN A 375 -9.26 15.79 -8.70
N LEU A 376 -8.62 14.83 -8.03
CA LEU A 376 -7.68 15.07 -6.93
C LEU A 376 -6.27 14.80 -7.46
N VAL A 377 -5.45 15.84 -7.51
CA VAL A 377 -4.07 15.82 -7.99
C VAL A 377 -3.14 15.90 -6.79
N LEU A 378 -2.21 14.95 -6.69
CA LEU A 378 -1.34 14.75 -5.53
C LEU A 378 0.12 14.67 -5.95
N GLU A 379 0.96 15.24 -5.12
CA GLU A 379 2.41 15.07 -5.11
C GLU A 379 2.79 14.56 -3.72
N TYR A 380 3.45 13.41 -3.62
CA TYR A 380 3.70 12.76 -2.34
C TYR A 380 4.95 11.89 -2.34
N ASP A 381 5.46 11.61 -1.14
CA ASP A 381 6.45 10.57 -0.90
C ASP A 381 5.81 9.44 -0.09
N ILE A 382 6.15 8.19 -0.43
CA ILE A 382 5.90 7.05 0.46
C ILE A 382 7.03 7.02 1.47
N VAL A 383 6.73 7.32 2.73
CA VAL A 383 7.71 7.34 3.82
C VAL A 383 7.66 6.07 4.68
N GLY A 384 6.80 5.12 4.33
CA GLY A 384 6.76 3.79 4.93
C GLY A 384 5.49 3.00 4.60
N PHE A 385 5.29 1.91 5.32
CA PHE A 385 4.09 1.07 5.24
C PHE A 385 3.52 0.87 6.65
N TYR A 386 2.19 0.81 6.76
CA TYR A 386 1.49 0.51 8.01
C TYR A 386 0.98 -0.94 7.99
N GLY A 387 0.93 -1.54 9.17
CA GLY A 387 0.60 -2.94 9.39
C GLY A 387 1.62 -3.54 10.35
N TYR A 388 1.15 -4.31 11.34
CA TYR A 388 2.03 -4.96 12.30
C TYR A 388 3.11 -5.80 11.61
N ASP A 389 2.79 -6.48 10.51
CA ASP A 389 3.75 -7.35 9.83
C ASP A 389 4.85 -6.54 9.15
N SER A 390 4.51 -5.44 8.45
CA SER A 390 5.50 -4.53 7.87
C SER A 390 6.33 -3.80 8.94
N TRP A 391 5.71 -3.45 10.06
CA TRP A 391 6.42 -2.89 11.22
C TRP A 391 7.38 -3.92 11.82
N ALA A 392 6.94 -5.16 12.04
CA ALA A 392 7.77 -6.22 12.58
C ALA A 392 8.94 -6.55 11.65
N ASP A 393 8.70 -6.58 10.34
CA ASP A 393 9.71 -6.79 9.30
C ASP A 393 10.82 -5.72 9.36
N SER A 394 10.48 -4.47 9.67
CA SER A 394 11.48 -3.41 9.86
C SER A 394 12.44 -3.67 11.04
N TYR A 395 12.06 -4.53 11.99
CA TYR A 395 12.88 -4.99 13.12
C TYR A 395 13.44 -6.41 12.92
N GLY A 396 13.49 -6.89 11.66
CA GLY A 396 13.99 -8.23 11.32
C GLY A 396 12.90 -9.31 11.27
N GLY A 397 11.63 -8.92 11.35
CA GLY A 397 10.47 -9.78 11.21
C GLY A 397 10.08 -10.51 12.49
N THR A 398 8.93 -11.18 12.44
CA THR A 398 8.38 -11.96 13.57
C THR A 398 9.28 -13.14 13.98
N GLY A 399 10.22 -13.54 13.11
CA GLY A 399 11.24 -14.54 13.44
C GLY A 399 12.30 -14.02 14.42
N VAL A 400 12.47 -12.69 14.52
CA VAL A 400 13.43 -12.02 15.40
C VAL A 400 12.74 -11.47 16.63
N ILE A 401 11.77 -10.56 16.46
CA ILE A 401 11.08 -9.92 17.59
C ILE A 401 10.00 -10.81 18.21
N GLY A 402 9.58 -11.87 17.51
CA GLY A 402 8.58 -12.82 17.98
C GLY A 402 7.15 -12.49 17.54
N SER A 403 6.17 -13.06 18.26
CA SER A 403 4.75 -12.85 17.97
C SER A 403 4.23 -11.53 18.51
N VAL A 404 2.96 -11.20 18.22
CA VAL A 404 2.25 -10.02 18.74
C VAL A 404 2.22 -9.99 20.28
N GLU A 405 2.25 -11.16 20.94
CA GLU A 405 2.23 -11.29 22.41
C GLU A 405 3.64 -11.32 23.01
N ASN A 406 4.69 -11.27 22.20
CA ASN A 406 6.06 -11.27 22.70
C ASN A 406 6.46 -9.88 23.15
N ASP A 407 7.15 -9.81 24.27
CA ASP A 407 7.85 -8.63 24.77
C ASP A 407 9.36 -8.88 24.53
N TYR A 408 9.87 -8.43 23.37
CA TYR A 408 11.25 -8.76 22.95
C TYR A 408 12.29 -8.09 23.84
N GLU A 409 12.05 -6.83 24.18
CA GLU A 409 12.86 -6.04 25.06
C GLU A 409 12.04 -5.85 26.34
N PRO A 410 12.37 -6.53 27.46
CA PRO A 410 11.41 -6.84 28.53
C PRO A 410 11.08 -5.62 29.42
N ASP A 411 10.40 -4.62 28.87
CA ASP A 411 10.02 -3.38 29.53
C ASP A 411 8.52 -3.31 29.88
N GLY A 412 7.76 -4.33 29.47
CA GLY A 412 6.37 -4.54 29.84
C GLY A 412 5.36 -4.21 28.74
N LEU A 413 5.80 -3.83 27.54
CA LEU A 413 4.95 -3.75 26.36
C LEU A 413 5.21 -4.92 25.41
N ASP A 414 4.15 -5.64 25.07
CA ASP A 414 4.25 -6.62 23.99
C ASP A 414 4.35 -5.92 22.62
N ASN A 415 4.81 -6.67 21.62
CA ASN A 415 5.03 -6.16 20.27
C ASN A 415 3.75 -5.55 19.66
N LEU A 416 2.56 -6.01 20.04
CA LEU A 416 1.31 -5.41 19.58
C LEU A 416 1.12 -4.01 20.15
N LEU A 417 1.36 -3.83 21.44
CA LEU A 417 1.27 -2.53 22.11
C LEU A 417 2.39 -1.59 21.66
N GLU A 418 3.60 -2.10 21.47
CA GLU A 418 4.72 -1.39 20.83
C GLU A 418 4.30 -0.85 19.46
N TYR A 419 3.75 -1.71 18.61
CA TYR A 419 3.22 -1.31 17.31
C TYR A 419 2.09 -0.27 17.45
N ALA A 420 1.13 -0.50 18.34
CA ALA A 420 -0.05 0.34 18.51
C ALA A 420 0.27 1.76 19.00
N PHE A 421 1.26 1.88 19.89
CA PHE A 421 1.63 3.13 20.54
C PHE A 421 2.86 3.81 19.92
N GLY A 422 3.57 3.10 19.04
CA GLY A 422 4.74 3.63 18.33
C GLY A 422 6.04 3.50 19.10
N GLY A 423 6.16 2.44 19.91
CA GLY A 423 7.40 2.06 20.56
C GLY A 423 8.37 1.32 19.62
N ASN A 424 9.54 1.02 20.16
CA ASN A 424 10.59 0.26 19.49
C ASN A 424 10.80 -1.09 20.21
N PRO A 425 10.46 -2.23 19.56
CA PRO A 425 10.53 -3.54 20.19
C PRO A 425 11.98 -3.98 20.47
N THR A 426 13.00 -3.21 20.07
CA THR A 426 14.42 -3.49 20.34
C THR A 426 15.05 -2.55 21.37
N ASN A 427 14.28 -1.63 21.95
CA ASN A 427 14.76 -0.63 22.88
C ASN A 427 13.72 -0.25 23.94
N ALA A 428 14.08 -0.45 25.23
CA ALA A 428 13.30 -0.09 26.42
C ALA A 428 12.77 1.35 26.42
N ASP A 429 11.61 1.55 25.81
CA ASP A 429 10.98 2.85 25.60
C ASP A 429 9.50 2.92 25.98
N ALA A 430 8.95 1.91 26.63
CA ALA A 430 7.59 1.91 27.17
C ALA A 430 7.28 3.14 28.03
N ALA A 431 8.26 3.66 28.78
CA ALA A 431 8.06 4.88 29.58
C ALA A 431 7.73 6.12 28.73
N ALA A 432 8.13 6.14 27.45
CA ALA A 432 7.88 7.23 26.52
C ALA A 432 6.58 7.04 25.71
N VAL A 433 6.15 5.80 25.48
CA VAL A 433 5.00 5.50 24.60
C VAL A 433 3.76 4.98 25.34
N SER A 434 3.90 4.52 26.59
CA SER A 434 2.79 3.98 27.38
C SER A 434 1.70 5.02 27.64
N PRO A 435 0.42 4.59 27.74
CA PRO A 435 -0.66 5.43 28.19
C PRO A 435 -0.36 6.09 29.54
N THR A 436 -0.77 7.35 29.69
CA THR A 436 -0.66 8.09 30.94
C THR A 436 -2.03 8.29 31.56
N ILE A 437 -2.06 8.29 32.89
CA ILE A 437 -3.27 8.59 33.66
C ILE A 437 -2.99 9.73 34.63
N ALA A 438 -3.87 10.73 34.65
CA ALA A 438 -3.88 11.80 35.62
C ALA A 438 -5.21 11.78 36.39
N GLY A 439 -5.13 11.93 37.71
CA GLY A 439 -6.30 11.99 38.60
C GLY A 439 -6.49 13.37 39.23
N GLY A 440 -7.71 13.64 39.68
CA GLY A 440 -8.12 14.88 40.33
C GLY A 440 -9.64 14.90 40.50
N THR A 441 -10.28 16.03 40.17
CA THR A 441 -11.74 16.09 40.01
C THR A 441 -12.23 15.15 38.90
N ASP A 442 -11.43 15.05 37.84
CA ASP A 442 -11.67 14.18 36.69
C ASP A 442 -10.52 13.17 36.57
N ILE A 443 -10.82 12.02 35.96
CA ILE A 443 -9.79 11.06 35.54
C ILE A 443 -9.52 11.32 34.05
N VAL A 444 -8.26 11.57 33.71
CA VAL A 444 -7.82 11.81 32.34
C VAL A 444 -6.85 10.71 31.95
N HIS A 445 -7.21 9.94 30.92
CA HIS A 445 -6.40 8.89 30.33
C HIS A 445 -5.96 9.31 28.94
N VAL A 446 -4.65 9.37 28.69
CA VAL A 446 -4.07 9.79 27.41
C VAL A 446 -3.26 8.65 26.84
N TYR A 447 -3.52 8.28 25.59
CA TYR A 447 -2.77 7.25 24.88
C TYR A 447 -2.55 7.62 23.43
N ARG A 448 -1.56 6.98 22.80
CA ARG A 448 -1.30 7.12 21.36
C ARG A 448 -2.13 6.10 20.60
N ARG A 449 -2.70 6.49 19.46
CA ARG A 449 -3.43 5.60 18.57
C ARG A 449 -2.82 5.67 17.18
N ARG A 450 -2.32 4.56 16.66
CA ARG A 450 -1.82 4.51 15.29
C ARG A 450 -2.95 4.74 14.27
N VAL A 451 -2.71 5.59 13.29
CA VAL A 451 -3.61 5.88 12.17
C VAL A 451 -2.84 6.08 10.84
N PRO A 452 -3.35 5.59 9.70
CA PRO A 452 -4.31 4.50 9.63
C PRO A 452 -3.74 3.24 10.32
N SER A 453 -4.61 2.43 10.91
CA SER A 453 -4.23 1.12 11.43
C SER A 453 -5.35 0.11 11.23
N GLU A 454 -4.97 -1.15 11.22
CA GLU A 454 -5.85 -2.31 11.29
C GLU A 454 -6.37 -2.58 12.71
N LEU A 455 -5.91 -1.81 13.69
CA LEU A 455 -6.13 -2.05 15.11
C LEU A 455 -7.46 -1.46 15.57
N SER A 456 -8.13 -2.15 16.50
CA SER A 456 -9.21 -1.59 17.30
C SER A 456 -8.76 -1.33 18.74
N TYR A 457 -9.26 -0.22 19.30
CA TYR A 457 -8.93 0.25 20.64
C TYR A 457 -10.21 0.38 21.44
N GLU A 458 -10.30 -0.31 22.57
CA GLU A 458 -11.46 -0.23 23.47
C GLU A 458 -11.00 0.04 24.91
N LEU A 459 -11.54 1.09 25.52
CA LEU A 459 -11.28 1.40 26.93
C LEU A 459 -12.38 0.80 27.81
N PHE A 460 -11.97 0.02 28.80
CA PHE A 460 -12.84 -0.58 29.79
C PHE A 460 -12.55 -0.03 31.18
N VAL A 461 -13.60 0.01 31.99
CA VAL A 461 -13.59 0.47 33.37
C VAL A 461 -14.08 -0.65 34.28
N ASP A 462 -13.39 -0.85 35.39
CA ASP A 462 -13.88 -1.60 36.54
C ASP A 462 -13.83 -0.72 37.79
N THR A 463 -14.85 -0.82 38.63
CA THR A 463 -14.97 -0.09 39.90
C THR A 463 -14.95 -1.03 41.11
N ASP A 464 -14.85 -2.35 40.89
CA ASP A 464 -14.73 -3.33 41.96
C ASP A 464 -13.28 -3.39 42.49
N PHE A 465 -13.14 -3.47 43.81
CA PHE A 465 -11.86 -3.45 44.52
C PHE A 465 -11.04 -4.73 44.33
N ASN A 466 -11.67 -5.81 43.85
CA ASN A 466 -11.05 -7.13 43.81
C ASN A 466 -10.52 -7.52 42.42
N LEU A 467 -10.97 -6.89 41.32
CA LEU A 467 -10.62 -7.24 39.93
C LEU A 467 -10.92 -8.71 39.53
N ILE A 468 -11.71 -9.44 40.32
CA ILE A 468 -11.97 -10.89 40.14
C ILE A 468 -13.36 -11.15 39.55
N THR A 469 -14.22 -10.14 39.44
CA THR A 469 -15.65 -10.32 39.15
C THR A 469 -16.07 -9.68 37.83
N TYR A 470 -15.68 -10.25 36.68
CA TYR A 470 -16.29 -10.09 35.32
C TYR A 470 -16.85 -8.71 34.90
N GLY A 471 -16.36 -7.60 35.47
CA GLY A 471 -17.08 -6.32 35.48
C GLY A 471 -16.58 -5.28 34.49
N TRP A 472 -15.61 -5.62 33.64
CA TRP A 472 -15.08 -4.70 32.63
C TRP A 472 -16.22 -4.21 31.74
N THR A 473 -16.56 -2.94 31.90
CA THR A 473 -17.63 -2.30 31.14
C THR A 473 -17.00 -1.23 30.27
N ASN A 474 -17.47 -1.09 29.04
CA ASN A 474 -16.97 -0.06 28.13
C ASN A 474 -17.08 1.33 28.78
N ALA A 475 -16.01 2.12 28.69
CA ALA A 475 -15.88 3.42 29.35
C ALA A 475 -17.01 4.40 28.99
N ALA A 476 -17.58 4.29 27.78
CA ALA A 476 -18.71 5.12 27.36
C ALA A 476 -19.94 4.97 28.26
N VAL A 477 -20.13 3.80 28.91
CA VAL A 477 -21.23 3.56 29.86
C VAL A 477 -21.10 4.45 31.11
N TYR A 478 -19.87 4.80 31.48
CA TYR A 478 -19.56 5.71 32.59
C TYR A 478 -19.48 7.18 32.16
N GLY A 479 -19.94 7.51 30.94
CA GLY A 479 -19.93 8.88 30.44
C GLY A 479 -18.55 9.40 30.07
N ALA A 480 -17.60 8.51 29.80
CA ALA A 480 -16.30 8.89 29.28
C ALA A 480 -16.45 9.66 27.96
N VAL A 481 -15.74 10.78 27.85
CA VAL A 481 -15.68 11.56 26.61
C VAL A 481 -14.30 11.38 25.99
N GLU A 482 -14.26 10.86 24.78
CA GLU A 482 -13.04 10.75 23.98
C GLU A 482 -12.86 11.99 23.11
N SER A 483 -11.63 12.47 23.01
CA SER A 483 -11.18 13.46 22.04
C SER A 483 -9.84 13.02 21.47
N SER A 484 -9.54 13.41 20.24
CA SER A 484 -8.26 13.08 19.61
C SER A 484 -7.67 14.28 18.89
N ALA A 485 -6.35 14.37 18.88
CA ALA A 485 -5.58 15.34 18.12
C ALA A 485 -4.42 14.63 17.41
N PRO A 486 -3.86 15.19 16.32
CA PRO A 486 -2.63 14.68 15.73
C PRO A 486 -1.50 14.62 16.78
N ALA A 487 -0.79 13.49 16.85
CA ALA A 487 0.39 13.37 17.68
C ALA A 487 1.60 14.08 17.02
N ALA A 488 2.70 14.21 17.76
CA ALA A 488 3.95 14.76 17.21
C ALA A 488 4.57 13.85 16.14
N ASP A 489 4.38 12.54 16.28
CA ASP A 489 4.90 11.55 15.34
C ASP A 489 3.86 11.28 14.23
N PRO A 490 4.26 11.36 12.95
CA PRO A 490 3.39 11.00 11.84
C PRO A 490 2.81 9.60 11.99
N GLY A 491 1.53 9.45 11.62
CA GLY A 491 0.81 8.19 11.71
C GLY A 491 0.23 7.86 13.08
N PHE A 492 0.13 8.85 13.98
CA PHE A 492 -0.49 8.70 15.28
C PHE A 492 -1.44 9.85 15.63
N LEU A 493 -2.47 9.52 16.39
CA LEU A 493 -3.28 10.45 17.15
C LEU A 493 -2.92 10.35 18.64
N GLU A 494 -2.93 11.48 19.33
CA GLU A 494 -3.04 11.51 20.78
C GLU A 494 -4.52 11.49 21.14
N VAL A 495 -4.95 10.45 21.86
CA VAL A 495 -6.34 10.24 22.28
C VAL A 495 -6.45 10.52 23.77
N THR A 496 -7.29 11.48 24.12
CA THR A 496 -7.60 11.85 25.50
C THR A 496 -9.02 11.41 25.85
N THR A 497 -9.13 10.52 26.83
CA THR A 497 -10.40 10.11 27.44
C THR A 497 -10.56 10.77 28.80
N THR A 498 -11.65 11.49 29.01
CA THR A 498 -11.96 12.17 30.27
C THR A 498 -13.20 11.60 30.93
N PHE A 499 -13.10 11.26 32.21
CA PHE A 499 -14.22 10.87 33.07
C PHE A 499 -14.55 12.02 34.02
N THR A 500 -15.66 12.70 33.77
CA THR A 500 -16.04 13.88 34.57
C THR A 500 -16.67 13.46 35.91
N GLY A 501 -16.16 14.00 37.02
CA GLY A 501 -16.75 13.79 38.35
C GLY A 501 -16.64 12.36 38.90
N ALA A 502 -15.81 11.51 38.30
CA ALA A 502 -15.58 10.15 38.78
C ALA A 502 -14.89 10.10 40.15
N GLY A 503 -14.15 11.15 40.52
CA GLY A 503 -13.42 11.25 41.80
C GLY A 503 -14.30 11.34 43.05
N ASP A 504 -15.59 11.65 42.92
CA ASP A 504 -16.47 11.92 44.07
C ASP A 504 -17.34 10.72 44.50
N ALA A 505 -17.43 9.64 43.71
CA ALA A 505 -18.42 8.57 43.91
C ALA A 505 -17.85 7.16 44.16
N VAL A 506 -16.56 6.92 43.93
CA VAL A 506 -15.92 5.60 44.05
C VAL A 506 -14.52 5.73 44.63
N ASP A 507 -14.17 4.84 45.58
CA ASP A 507 -12.88 4.88 46.27
C ASP A 507 -11.70 4.55 45.33
N GLN A 508 -11.94 3.74 44.29
CA GLN A 508 -10.95 3.31 43.29
C GLN A 508 -11.62 3.07 41.94
N VAL A 509 -10.86 3.32 40.86
CA VAL A 509 -11.25 3.04 39.48
C VAL A 509 -10.08 2.38 38.78
N PHE A 510 -10.34 1.33 38.03
CA PHE A 510 -9.36 0.63 37.21
C PHE A 510 -9.70 0.81 35.74
N LEU A 511 -8.68 1.11 34.94
CA LEU A 511 -8.79 1.27 33.49
C LEU A 511 -8.02 0.14 32.80
N LYS A 512 -8.61 -0.39 31.73
CA LYS A 512 -7.97 -1.34 30.82
C LYS A 512 -8.17 -0.84 29.40
N LEU A 513 -7.09 -0.43 28.75
CA LEU A 513 -7.09 -0.20 27.31
C LEU A 513 -6.79 -1.54 26.63
N GLU A 514 -7.73 -2.02 25.83
CA GLU A 514 -7.59 -3.24 25.04
C GLU A 514 -7.32 -2.87 23.59
N VAL A 515 -6.24 -3.41 23.03
CA VAL A 515 -5.87 -3.25 21.62
C VAL A 515 -5.94 -4.62 20.95
N THR A 516 -6.63 -4.70 19.83
CA THR A 516 -6.75 -5.94 19.05
C THR A 516 -6.46 -5.69 17.58
N LYS A 517 -5.82 -6.67 16.93
CA LYS A 517 -5.53 -6.71 15.48
C LYS A 517 -6.56 -7.55 14.73
#